data_AF-A0A1H7V5Y2-F1
#
_entry.id   AF-A0A1H7V5Y2-F1
#
_cell.length_a   1.000
_cell.length_b   1.000
_cell.length_c   1.000
_cell.angle_alpha   90.00
_cell.angle_beta   90.00
_cell.angle_gamma   90.00
#
_symmetry.space_group_name_H-M   'P 1'
#
loop_
_entity.id
_entity.type
_entity.pdbx_description
1 polymer ?
#
loop_
_entity_poly.entity_id
_entity_poly.type
_entity_poly.pdbx_seq_one_letter_code
_entity_poly.pdbx_strand_id
1 'polypeptide(L)' 'MEFMEENHIRRIEAETDKNAVNFYRKIGFIITSLGEKYAGVERFKCTLNME' A
#
# COMPACT_ATOMS: atom_id res chain seq x y z
N MET A 1 9.46 -7.76 8.28
CA MET A 1 8.79 -6.94 9.30
C MET A 1 9.75 -6.54 10.41
N GLU A 2 10.82 -7.30 10.65
CA GLU A 2 11.96 -6.98 11.52
C GLU A 2 12.33 -5.48 11.58
N PHE A 3 12.63 -4.83 10.45
CA PHE A 3 12.95 -3.39 10.44
C PHE A 3 11.85 -2.49 11.04
N MET A 4 10.58 -2.83 10.82
CA MET A 4 9.46 -2.07 11.41
C MET A 4 9.38 -2.28 12.92
N GLU A 5 9.63 -3.50 13.40
CA GLU A 5 9.61 -3.83 14.83
C GLU A 5 10.74 -3.11 15.57
N GLU A 6 11.97 -3.18 15.05
CA GLU A 6 13.17 -2.54 15.62
C GLU A 6 13.01 -1.01 15.71
N ASN A 7 12.38 -0.40 14.71
CA ASN A 7 12.22 1.05 14.65
C ASN A 7 10.85 1.53 15.16
N HIS A 8 10.07 0.64 15.77
CA HIS A 8 8.73 0.93 16.28
C HIS A 8 7.79 1.59 15.24
N ILE A 9 7.95 1.23 13.96
CA ILE A 9 7.11 1.73 12.87
C ILE A 9 5.77 0.98 12.92
N ARG A 10 4.69 1.72 13.16
CA ARG A 10 3.33 1.14 13.26
C ARG A 10 2.56 1.11 11.95
N ARG A 11 3.01 1.86 10.95
CA ARG A 11 2.29 2.04 9.68
C ARG A 11 3.24 2.30 8.52
N ILE A 12 2.99 1.64 7.40
CA ILE A 12 3.57 1.98 6.09
C ILE A 12 2.44 2.37 5.16
N GLU A 13 2.65 3.45 4.41
CA GLU A 13 1.77 3.85 3.32
C GLU A 13 2.54 3.87 1.99
N ALA A 14 1.87 3.43 0.93
CA ALA A 14 2.35 3.57 -0.44
C ALA A 14 1.16 3.92 -1.36
N GLU A 15 1.44 4.60 -2.47
CA GLU A 15 0.49 4.79 -3.57
C GLU A 15 1.03 4.06 -4.81
N THR A 16 0.17 3.29 -5.48
CA THR A 16 0.56 2.49 -6.65
C THR A 16 -0.54 2.47 -7.71
N ASP A 17 -0.30 1.82 -8.85
CA ASP A 17 -1.30 1.60 -9.91
C ASP A 17 -1.68 0.11 -10.04
N LYS A 18 -2.56 -0.17 -11.01
CA LYS A 18 -3.10 -1.51 -11.29
C LYS A 18 -2.02 -2.58 -11.55
N ASN A 19 -0.84 -2.20 -12.05
CA ASN A 19 0.19 -3.17 -12.42
C ASN A 19 0.90 -3.72 -11.17
N ALA A 20 0.99 -2.93 -10.10
CA ALA A 20 1.71 -3.30 -8.88
C ALA A 20 0.81 -3.49 -7.65
N VAL A 21 -0.47 -3.06 -7.67
CA VAL A 21 -1.38 -3.19 -6.51
C VAL A 21 -1.51 -4.62 -5.98
N ASN A 22 -1.44 -5.63 -6.86
CA ASN A 22 -1.55 -7.03 -6.46
C ASN A 22 -0.33 -7.54 -5.67
N PHE A 23 0.84 -6.91 -5.84
CA PHE A 23 2.03 -7.21 -5.05
C PHE A 23 1.83 -6.80 -3.59
N TYR A 24 1.39 -5.55 -3.36
CA TYR A 24 1.07 -5.04 -2.02
C TYR A 24 -0.04 -5.87 -1.34
N ARG A 25 -1.09 -6.22 -2.09
CA ARG A 25 -2.16 -7.08 -1.57
C ARG A 25 -1.63 -8.43 -1.07
N LYS A 26 -0.71 -9.06 -1.81
CA LYS A 26 -0.11 -10.34 -1.43
C LYS A 26 0.78 -10.25 -0.19
N ILE A 27 1.37 -9.08 0.09
CA ILE A 27 2.16 -8.84 1.30
C ILE A 27 1.26 -8.62 2.54
N GLY A 28 -0.02 -8.32 2.34
CA GLY A 28 -0.97 -8.05 3.43
C GLY A 28 -1.32 -6.58 3.61
N PHE A 29 -0.96 -5.72 2.65
CA PHE A 29 -1.44 -4.33 2.68
C PHE A 29 -2.96 -4.29 2.43
N ILE A 30 -3.63 -3.43 3.18
CA ILE A 30 -5.00 -3.00 2.91
C ILE A 30 -4.97 -2.07 1.70
N ILE A 31 -5.81 -2.35 0.71
CA ILE A 31 -5.85 -1.62 -0.56
C ILE A 31 -7.15 -0.81 -0.66
N THR A 32 -7.03 0.48 -0.89
CA THR A 32 -8.14 1.39 -1.15
C THR A 32 -7.93 2.07 -2.51
N SER A 33 -8.89 1.92 -3.43
CA SER A 33 -8.86 2.71 -4.68
C SER A 33 -9.02 4.19 -4.37
N LEU A 34 -8.20 5.01 -5.00
CA LEU A 34 -8.28 6.48 -4.98
C LEU A 34 -8.97 7.02 -6.25
N GLY A 35 -9.45 6.13 -7.11
CA GLY A 35 -9.97 6.46 -8.43
C GLY A 35 -8.89 6.90 -9.41
N GLU A 36 -9.35 7.44 -10.53
CA GLU A 36 -8.49 7.99 -11.59
C GLU A 36 -7.97 9.38 -11.18
N LYS A 37 -6.67 9.48 -10.93
CA LYS A 37 -6.00 10.78 -10.67
C LYS A 37 -5.40 11.40 -11.93
N TYR A 38 -5.08 10.58 -12.92
CA TYR A 38 -4.52 10.97 -14.21
C TYR A 38 -5.19 10.18 -15.32
N ALA A 39 -5.23 10.71 -16.54
CA ALA A 39 -5.93 10.10 -17.68
C ALA A 39 -5.62 8.60 -17.84
N GLY A 40 -6.60 7.75 -17.57
CA GLY A 40 -6.55 6.29 -17.67
C GLY A 40 -5.76 5.56 -16.57
N VAL A 41 -5.30 6.26 -15.54
CA VAL A 41 -4.49 5.68 -14.46
C VAL A 41 -5.21 5.79 -13.12
N GLU A 42 -5.82 4.68 -12.71
CA GLU A 42 -6.31 4.48 -11.36
C GLU A 42 -5.14 4.35 -10.38
N ARG A 43 -5.25 5.03 -9.24
CA ARG A 43 -4.28 4.95 -8.14
C ARG A 43 -4.88 4.23 -6.95
N PHE A 44 -4.04 3.52 -6.21
CA PHE A 44 -4.42 2.75 -5.03
C PHE A 44 -3.57 3.17 -3.84
N LYS A 45 -4.22 3.54 -2.74
CA LYS A 45 -3.57 3.67 -1.45
C LYS A 45 -3.40 2.27 -0.84
N CYS A 46 -2.17 1.92 -0.52
CA CYS A 46 -1.81 0.69 0.15
C CYS A 46 -1.38 1.04 1.57
N THR A 47 -1.95 0.39 2.59
CA THR A 47 -1.58 0.61 3.99
C THR A 47 -1.29 -0.72 4.68
N LEU A 48 -0.13 -0.83 5.32
CA LEU A 48 0.22 -1.94 6.20
C LEU A 48 0.31 -1.41 7.62
N ASN A 49 -0.43 -2.02 8.55
CA ASN A 49 -0.40 -1.67 9.97
C ASN A 49 0.18 -2.84 10.75
N MET A 50 1.03 -2.54 11.73
CA MET A 50 1.50 -3.51 12.73
C MET A 50 0.60 -3.38 13.95
N GLU A 51 -0.08 -4.46 14.34
CA GLU A 51 -0.77 -4.55 15.63
C GLU A 51 0.24 -4.54 16.80
#